data_AF-A0A0Q4DHM2-F1
#
_entry.id   AF-A0A0Q4DHM2-F1
#
_cell.length_a   1.000
_cell.length_b   1.000
_cell.length_c   1.000
_cell.angle_alpha   90.00
_cell.angle_beta   90.00
_cell.angle_gamma   90.00
#
_symmetry.space_group_name_H-M   'P 1'
#
loop_
_entity.id
_entity.type
_entity.pdbx_description
1 polymer ?
#
loop_
_entity_poly.entity_id
_entity_poly.type
_entity_poly.pdbx_seq_one_letter_code
_entity_poly.pdbx_strand_id
1 'polypeptide(L)' 'MNNVIPPAGDGRWHDLLSGHARPGYRCLALRILMIRLTHAYQHPDANRPAVIEELRTFFADNMRFAAEDFQTIFAGAAR' A
#
# COMPACT_ATOMS: atom_id res chain seq x y z
N MET A 1 8.71 17.54 -1.34
CA MET A 1 7.47 16.92 -1.87
C MET A 1 6.62 16.54 -0.68
N ASN A 2 5.38 17.04 -0.58
CA ASN A 2 4.45 16.60 0.46
C ASN A 2 3.80 15.28 0.03
N ASN A 3 4.07 14.20 0.76
CA ASN A 3 3.44 12.90 0.52
C ASN A 3 2.04 12.92 1.14
N VAL A 4 1.00 13.11 0.32
CA VAL A 4 -0.39 13.02 0.78
C VAL A 4 -0.86 11.59 0.63
N ILE A 5 -1.21 10.93 1.75
CA ILE A 5 -1.74 9.57 1.76
C ILE A 5 -3.14 9.56 1.16
N PRO A 6 -3.40 8.79 0.08
CA PRO A 6 -4.73 8.72 -0.52
C PRO A 6 -5.81 8.27 0.46
N PRO A 7 -7.09 8.66 0.26
CA PRO A 7 -8.21 8.15 1.04
C PRO A 7 -8.37 6.63 0.84
N ALA A 8 -8.99 5.92 1.79
CA ALA A 8 -9.18 4.46 1.72
C ALA A 8 -9.98 3.98 0.49
N GLY A 9 -10.82 4.85 -0.09
CA GLY A 9 -11.57 4.54 -1.31
C GLY A 9 -10.77 4.65 -2.62
N ASP A 10 -9.49 5.04 -2.58
CA ASP A 10 -8.66 5.14 -3.78
C ASP A 10 -8.40 3.75 -4.38
N GLY A 11 -8.71 3.58 -5.68
CA GLY A 11 -8.59 2.31 -6.39
C GLY A 11 -7.18 1.73 -6.40
N ARG A 12 -6.14 2.55 -6.25
CA ARG A 12 -4.76 2.07 -6.19
C ARG A 12 -4.49 1.17 -4.99
N TRP A 13 -5.21 1.34 -3.88
CA TRP A 13 -5.12 0.40 -2.76
C TRP A 13 -5.59 -0.98 -3.16
N HIS A 14 -6.68 -1.06 -3.93
CA HIS A 14 -7.19 -2.30 -4.47
C HIS A 14 -6.19 -2.92 -5.45
N ASP A 15 -5.61 -2.13 -6.37
CA ASP A 15 -4.65 -2.64 -7.35
C ASP A 15 -3.41 -3.26 -6.67
N LEU A 16 -2.90 -2.64 -5.61
CA LEU A 16 -1.79 -3.15 -4.82
C LEU A 16 -2.15 -4.43 -4.07
N LEU A 17 -3.26 -4.41 -3.33
CA LEU A 17 -3.63 -5.49 -2.42
C LEU A 17 -4.23 -6.70 -3.14
N SER A 18 -4.84 -6.51 -4.31
CA SER A 18 -5.24 -7.59 -5.21
C SER A 18 -4.05 -8.25 -5.91
N GLY A 19 -2.90 -7.55 -5.96
CA GLY A 19 -1.71 -7.98 -6.69
C GLY A 19 -1.74 -7.68 -8.18
N HIS A 20 -2.67 -6.82 -8.65
CA HIS A 20 -2.70 -6.26 -10.00
C HIS A 20 -1.47 -5.38 -10.25
N ALA A 21 -1.11 -4.55 -9.25
CA ALA A 21 0.15 -3.81 -9.21
C ALA A 21 1.15 -4.51 -8.27
N ARG A 22 2.37 -4.73 -8.75
CA ARG A 22 3.46 -5.38 -7.97
C ARG A 22 4.75 -4.55 -8.01
N PRO A 23 4.78 -3.40 -7.31
CA PRO A 23 5.98 -2.58 -7.26
C PRO A 23 7.10 -3.29 -6.50
N GLY A 24 8.34 -2.98 -6.85
CA GLY A 24 9.50 -3.41 -6.08
C GLY A 24 9.62 -2.59 -4.79
N TYR A 25 9.55 -3.25 -3.64
CA TYR A 25 9.68 -2.60 -2.33
C TYR A 25 11.14 -2.54 -1.88
N ARG A 26 11.65 -1.33 -1.63
CA ARG A 26 12.96 -1.07 -1.01
C ARG A 26 12.89 -1.25 0.50
N CYS A 27 11.82 -0.78 1.14
CA CYS A 27 11.59 -0.97 2.56
C CYS A 27 11.20 -2.41 2.88
N LEU A 28 12.03 -3.12 3.64
CA LEU A 28 11.77 -4.51 4.05
C LEU A 28 10.50 -4.64 4.89
N ALA A 29 10.24 -3.68 5.79
CA ALA A 29 9.04 -3.68 6.63
C ALA A 29 7.76 -3.58 5.77
N LEU A 30 7.76 -2.68 4.78
CA LEU A 30 6.66 -2.58 3.81
C LEU A 30 6.53 -3.86 2.99
N ARG A 31 7.64 -4.45 2.53
CA ARG A 31 7.60 -5.71 1.77
C ARG A 31 6.93 -6.83 2.55
N ILE A 32 7.32 -7.01 3.82
CA ILE A 32 6.73 -8.03 4.71
C ILE A 32 5.24 -7.73 4.94
N LEU A 33 4.91 -6.46 5.19
CA LEU A 33 3.53 -6.02 5.36
C LEU A 33 2.70 -6.37 4.11
N MET A 34 3.17 -5.99 2.92
CA MET A 34 2.46 -6.23 1.66
C MET A 34 2.23 -7.71 1.39
N ILE A 35 3.18 -8.59 1.71
CA ILE A 35 2.97 -10.05 1.61
C ILE A 35 1.79 -10.50 2.50
N ARG A 36 1.75 -10.05 3.76
CA ARG A 36 0.65 -10.36 4.68
C ARG A 36 -0.67 -9.80 4.19
N LEU A 37 -0.69 -8.52 3.81
CA LEU A 37 -1.92 -7.82 3.46
C LEU A 37 -2.50 -8.30 2.13
N THR A 38 -1.68 -8.60 1.12
CA THR A 38 -2.15 -9.19 -0.14
C THR A 38 -2.81 -10.54 0.10
N HIS A 39 -2.21 -11.41 0.93
CA HIS A 39 -2.82 -12.69 1.28
C HIS A 39 -4.14 -12.50 2.04
N ALA A 40 -4.17 -11.60 3.02
CA ALA A 40 -5.39 -11.29 3.78
C ALA A 40 -6.49 -10.72 2.89
N TYR A 41 -6.14 -9.84 1.94
CA TYR A 41 -7.09 -9.16 1.04
C TYR A 41 -7.76 -10.10 0.03
N GLN A 42 -7.02 -11.12 -0.42
CA GLN A 42 -7.49 -12.10 -1.40
C GLN A 42 -8.41 -13.16 -0.79
N HIS A 43 -8.50 -13.26 0.54
CA HIS A 43 -9.42 -14.18 1.20
C HIS A 43 -10.89 -13.80 0.90
N PRO A 44 -11.79 -14.76 0.62
CA PRO A 44 -13.20 -14.48 0.31
C PRO A 44 -13.90 -13.65 1.40
N ASP A 45 -13.64 -13.97 2.67
CA ASP A 45 -14.24 -13.30 3.85
C ASP A 45 -13.38 -12.14 4.40
N ALA A 46 -12.48 -11.58 3.59
CA ALA A 46 -11.59 -10.52 4.02
C ALA A 46 -12.33 -9.24 4.43
N ASN A 47 -12.00 -8.69 5.60
CA ASN A 47 -12.36 -7.30 5.94
C ASN A 47 -11.44 -6.31 5.19
N ARG A 48 -11.71 -6.13 3.90
CA ARG A 48 -10.92 -5.28 3.01
C ARG A 48 -10.71 -3.84 3.51
N PRO A 49 -11.73 -3.16 4.08
CA PRO A 49 -11.52 -1.84 4.69
C PRO A 49 -10.45 -1.83 5.79
N ALA A 50 -10.44 -2.84 6.68
CA ALA A 50 -9.44 -2.91 7.75
C ALA A 50 -8.03 -3.15 7.19
N VAL A 51 -7.89 -4.00 6.17
CA VAL A 51 -6.60 -4.26 5.50
C VAL A 51 -6.06 -2.99 4.82
N ILE A 52 -6.95 -2.22 4.16
CA ILE A 52 -6.58 -0.95 3.54
C ILE A 52 -6.13 0.04 4.62
N GLU A 53 -6.87 0.16 5.72
CA GLU A 53 -6.46 1.10 6.77
C GLU A 53 -5.16 0.70 7.46
N GLU A 54 -4.88 -0.59 7.62
CA GLU A 54 -3.59 -1.03 8.14
C GLU A 54 -2.42 -0.55 7.25
N LEU A 55 -2.57 -0.64 5.92
CA LEU A 55 -1.58 -0.13 4.98
C LEU A 55 -1.46 1.41 5.03
N ARG A 56 -2.59 2.11 5.15
CA ARG A 56 -2.60 3.57 5.27
C ARG A 56 -1.93 4.04 6.55
N THR A 57 -2.24 3.43 7.69
CA THR A 57 -1.61 3.69 8.98
C THR A 57 -0.12 3.41 8.92
N PHE A 58 0.31 2.32 8.27
CA PHE A 58 1.74 2.08 8.07
C PHE A 58 2.43 3.27 7.40
N PHE A 59 1.90 3.79 6.29
CA PHE A 59 2.49 4.96 5.66
C PHE A 59 2.40 6.23 6.51
N ALA A 60 1.32 6.43 7.25
CA ALA A 60 1.15 7.58 8.15
C ALA A 60 2.24 7.62 9.23
N ASP A 61 2.49 6.47 9.85
CA ASP A 61 3.44 6.34 10.95
C ASP A 61 4.89 6.30 10.47
N ASN A 62 5.13 5.84 9.24
CA ASN A 62 6.46 5.45 8.75
C ASN A 62 6.92 6.22 7.51
N MET A 63 6.23 7.32 7.15
CA MET A 63 6.46 8.05 5.90
C MET A 63 7.94 8.43 5.71
N ARG A 64 8.66 8.77 6.78
CA ARG A 64 10.07 9.21 6.72
C ARG A 64 10.98 8.19 6.03
N PHE A 65 10.72 6.89 6.16
CA PHE A 65 11.55 5.84 5.55
C PHE A 65 10.83 5.05 4.45
N ALA A 66 9.49 5.07 4.42
CA ALA A 66 8.71 4.46 3.35
C ALA A 66 8.46 5.42 2.16
N ALA A 67 8.97 6.65 2.21
CA ALA A 67 8.72 7.70 1.22
C ALA A 67 9.06 7.28 -0.21
N GLU A 68 10.20 6.62 -0.44
CA GLU A 68 10.62 6.20 -1.78
C GLU A 68 9.68 5.14 -2.37
N ASP A 69 9.26 4.17 -1.56
CA ASP A 69 8.27 3.17 -1.96
C ASP A 69 6.93 3.83 -2.21
N PHE A 70 6.49 4.72 -1.31
CA PHE A 70 5.25 5.48 -1.45
C PHE A 70 5.23 6.28 -2.77
N GLN A 71 6.32 6.96 -3.10
CA GLN A 71 6.44 7.70 -4.36
C GLN A 71 6.42 6.76 -5.58
N THR A 72 7.11 5.62 -5.51
CA THR A 72 7.10 4.61 -6.57
C THR A 72 5.68 4.09 -6.83
N ILE A 73 4.91 3.88 -5.76
CA ILE A 73 3.55 3.38 -5.81
C ILE A 73 2.56 4.45 -6.30
N PHE A 74 2.64 5.67 -5.77
CA PHE A 74 1.56 6.66 -5.90
C PHE A 74 1.90 7.85 -6.82
N ALA A 75 3.16 8.11 -7.13
CA ALA A 75 3.58 9.18 -8.05
C ALA A 75 4.02 8.65 -9.43
N GLY A 76 4.27 7.34 -9.57
CA GLY A 76 4.70 6.71 -10.82
C GLY A 76 3.60 6.37 -11.83
N ALA A 77 2.31 6.55 -11.50
CA ALA A 77 1.19 6.21 -12.39
C ALA A 77 0.88 7.28 -13.46
N ALA A 78 1.83 8.18 -13.74
CA ALA A 78 1.77 9.15 -14.82
C ALA A 78 2.90 8.85 -15.83
N ARG A 79 2.77 7.76 -16.58
CA ARG A 79 3.49 7.56 -17.83
C ARG A 79 2.71 6.68 -18.78
#